data_AF-A0A6A5UG35-F1
#
_entry.id   AF-A0A6A5UG35-F1
#
_cell.length_a   1.000
_cell.length_b   1.000
_cell.length_c   1.000
_cell.angle_alpha   90.00
_cell.angle_beta   90.00
_cell.angle_gamma   90.00
#
_symmetry.space_group_name_H-M   'P 1'
#
loop_
_entity.id
_entity.type
_entity.pdbx_description
1 polymer ?
#
loop_
_entity_poly.entity_id
_entity_poly.type
_entity_poly.pdbx_seq_one_letter_code
_entity_poly.pdbx_strand_id
1 'polypeptide(L)'
;NKLLRYKINGLKEALLVKKKYKKKLRKVAKLCKEKIAEEKRVAREAAKVAREKERAEKAAERARERKACDAAKALQSAQKGKRKASQPSTQSNKRQKRVVDAVVTADASGAASAAPTKTTRRGRNVKLPSRYQ
;
A
#
# COMPACT_ATOMS: atom_id res chain seq x y z
N ASN A 1 34.21 69.28 28.38
CA ASN A 1 34.92 68.21 27.63
C ASN A 1 35.24 66.95 28.44
N LYS A 2 35.78 67.00 29.68
CA LYS A 2 36.10 65.80 30.49
C LYS A 2 34.89 64.87 30.78
N LEU A 3 33.73 65.43 31.12
CA LEU A 3 32.52 64.65 31.43
C LEU A 3 32.04 63.79 30.25
N LEU A 4 32.15 64.31 29.02
CA LEU A 4 31.82 63.56 27.81
C LEU A 4 32.75 62.36 27.60
N ARG A 5 34.05 62.51 27.91
CA ARG A 5 35.02 61.41 27.81
C ARG A 5 34.70 60.27 28.77
N TYR A 6 34.32 60.57 30.01
CA TYR A 6 33.89 59.56 30.98
C TYR A 6 32.64 58.81 30.53
N LYS A 7 31.62 59.54 30.02
CA LYS A 7 30.40 58.92 29.48
C LYS A 7 30.71 58.01 28.28
N ILE A 8 31.56 58.45 27.34
CA ILE A 8 31.97 57.65 26.18
C ILE A 8 32.71 56.39 26.62
N ASN A 9 33.63 56.49 27.58
CA ASN A 9 34.36 55.33 28.09
C ASN A 9 33.42 54.34 28.80
N GLY A 10 32.48 54.81 29.62
CA GLY A 10 31.48 53.95 30.24
C GLY A 10 30.62 53.19 29.23
N LEU A 11 30.19 53.86 28.15
CA LEU A 11 29.45 53.22 27.07
C LEU A 11 30.28 52.17 26.32
N LYS A 12 31.58 52.43 26.10
CA LYS A 12 32.49 51.45 25.47
C LYS A 12 32.63 50.19 26.33
N GLU A 13 32.82 50.34 27.64
CA GLU A 13 32.92 49.21 28.57
C GLU A 13 31.63 48.38 28.61
N ALA A 14 30.47 49.04 28.74
CA ALA A 14 29.17 48.36 28.72
C ALA A 14 28.96 47.57 27.41
N LEU A 15 29.39 48.13 26.27
CA LEU A 15 29.28 47.49 24.97
C LEU A 15 30.22 46.28 24.85
N LEU A 16 31.45 46.37 25.37
CA LEU A 16 32.39 45.25 25.44
C LEU A 16 31.84 44.11 26.28
N VAL A 17 31.29 44.42 27.45
CA VAL A 17 30.66 43.43 28.34
C VAL A 17 29.50 42.74 27.63
N LYS A 18 28.60 43.50 27.00
CA LYS A 18 27.47 42.95 26.22
C LYS A 18 27.94 42.04 25.08
N LYS A 19 29.00 42.42 24.36
CA LYS A 19 29.60 41.59 23.30
C LYS A 19 30.18 40.28 23.86
N LYS A 20 30.87 40.33 25.00
CA LYS A 20 31.41 39.14 25.67
C LYS A 20 30.29 38.17 26.07
N TYR A 21 29.21 38.65 26.69
CA TYR A 21 28.06 37.82 27.04
C TYR A 21 27.38 37.20 25.82
N LYS A 22 27.16 37.98 24.76
CA LYS A 22 26.59 37.47 23.50
C LYS A 22 27.46 36.36 22.88
N LYS A 23 28.80 36.50 22.94
CA LYS A 23 29.73 35.47 22.45
C LYS A 23 29.62 34.18 23.28
N LYS A 24 29.51 34.28 24.61
CA LYS A 24 29.31 33.13 25.51
C LYS A 24 27.97 32.43 25.21
N LEU A 25 26.88 33.17 25.11
CA LEU A 25 25.55 32.62 24.77
C LEU A 25 25.54 31.89 23.42
N ARG A 26 26.19 32.46 22.40
CA ARG A 26 26.32 31.80 21.08
C ARG A 26 27.06 30.47 21.15
N LYS A 27 28.14 30.39 21.94
CA LYS A 27 28.88 29.13 22.13
C LYS A 27 27.99 28.07 22.80
N VAL A 28 27.32 28.44 23.88
CA VAL A 28 26.41 27.53 24.60
C VAL A 28 25.27 27.06 23.69
N ALA A 29 24.65 27.98 22.95
CA ALA A 29 23.58 27.64 22.00
C ALA A 29 24.06 26.69 20.89
N LYS A 30 25.29 26.85 20.40
CA LYS A 30 25.88 25.94 19.40
C LYS A 30 26.05 24.54 19.99
N LEU A 31 26.64 24.44 21.19
CA LEU A 31 26.84 23.16 21.87
C LEU A 31 25.51 22.43 22.17
N CYS A 32 24.48 23.15 22.64
CA CYS A 32 23.17 22.53 22.85
C CYS A 32 22.55 22.02 21.54
N LYS A 33 22.67 22.76 20.44
CA LYS A 33 22.16 22.33 19.13
C LYS A 33 22.86 21.07 18.63
N GLU A 34 24.17 20.97 18.83
CA GLU A 34 24.97 19.80 18.46
C GLU A 34 24.53 18.56 19.25
N LYS A 35 24.39 18.68 20.59
CA LYS A 35 23.89 17.58 21.43
C LYS A 35 22.50 17.09 21.01
N ILE A 36 21.56 18.03 20.80
CA ILE A 36 20.21 17.68 20.34
C ILE A 36 20.24 16.99 18.96
N ALA A 37 21.15 17.40 18.07
CA ALA A 37 21.29 16.78 16.76
C ALA A 37 21.86 15.36 16.86
N GLU A 38 22.84 15.13 17.73
CA GLU A 38 23.40 13.80 18.01
C GLU A 38 22.37 12.86 18.61
N GLU A 39 21.64 13.28 19.64
CA GLU A 39 20.54 12.49 20.24
C GLU A 39 19.50 12.08 19.18
N LYS A 40 19.12 13.02 18.30
CA LYS A 40 18.19 12.72 17.19
C LYS A 40 18.77 11.72 16.19
N ARG A 41 20.08 11.75 15.93
CA ARG A 41 20.74 10.78 15.04
C ARG A 41 20.72 9.39 15.68
N VAL A 42 21.09 9.29 16.96
CA VAL A 42 21.07 8.03 17.70
C VAL A 42 19.66 7.43 17.72
N ALA A 43 18.63 8.23 18.02
CA ALA A 43 17.25 7.78 18.01
C ALA A 43 16.79 7.27 16.62
N ARG A 44 17.23 7.91 15.54
CA ARG A 44 16.92 7.48 14.16
C ARG A 44 17.60 6.17 13.80
N GLU A 45 18.87 6.01 14.15
CA GLU A 45 19.62 4.78 13.89
C GLU A 45 19.04 3.62 14.71
N ALA A 46 18.71 3.83 16.00
CA ALA A 46 18.02 2.85 16.82
C ALA A 46 16.66 2.44 16.21
N ALA A 47 15.88 3.42 15.72
CA ALA A 47 14.61 3.14 15.06
C ALA A 47 14.76 2.38 13.74
N LYS A 48 15.80 2.65 12.96
CA LYS A 48 16.11 1.87 11.74
C LYS A 48 16.46 0.43 12.09
N VAL A 49 17.36 0.22 13.04
CA VAL A 49 17.77 -1.13 13.47
C VAL A 49 16.57 -1.93 13.98
N ALA A 50 15.70 -1.32 14.78
CA ALA A 50 14.47 -1.97 15.24
C ALA A 50 13.55 -2.37 14.07
N ARG A 51 13.33 -1.46 13.11
CA ARG A 51 12.52 -1.74 11.91
C ARG A 51 13.11 -2.83 11.03
N GLU A 52 14.43 -2.89 10.91
CA GLU A 52 15.10 -3.95 10.14
C GLU A 52 14.96 -5.31 10.81
N LYS A 53 15.13 -5.39 12.13
CA LYS A 53 14.90 -6.61 12.90
C LYS A 53 13.45 -7.10 12.77
N GLU A 54 12.47 -6.22 12.96
CA GLU A 54 11.04 -6.55 12.80
C GLU A 54 10.74 -7.05 11.38
N ARG A 55 11.27 -6.40 10.36
CA ARG A 55 11.09 -6.82 8.95
C ARG A 55 11.73 -8.17 8.68
N ALA A 56 12.91 -8.44 9.24
CA ALA A 56 13.61 -9.71 9.09
C ALA A 56 12.84 -10.85 9.78
N GLU A 57 12.37 -10.65 11.01
CA GLU A 57 11.55 -11.62 11.72
C GLU A 57 10.24 -11.91 10.98
N LYS A 58 9.52 -10.87 10.55
CA LYS A 58 8.29 -11.01 9.78
C LYS A 58 8.51 -11.65 8.40
N ALA A 59 9.68 -11.48 7.81
CA ALA A 59 10.04 -12.17 6.57
C ALA A 59 10.32 -13.66 6.83
N ALA A 60 11.02 -13.98 7.91
CA ALA A 60 11.29 -15.37 8.32
C ALA A 60 9.99 -16.11 8.67
N GLU A 61 9.08 -15.48 9.40
CA GLU A 61 7.76 -16.03 9.73
C GLU A 61 6.95 -16.33 8.46
N ARG A 62 6.83 -15.36 7.55
CA ARG A 62 6.14 -15.55 6.26
C ARG A 62 6.79 -16.64 5.41
N ALA A 63 8.11 -16.79 5.47
CA ALA A 63 8.80 -17.87 4.76
C ALA A 63 8.48 -19.25 5.35
N ARG A 64 8.33 -19.36 6.69
CA ARG A 64 7.90 -20.60 7.35
C ARG A 64 6.47 -20.96 7.00
N GLU A 65 5.56 -19.99 7.03
CA GLU A 65 4.15 -20.17 6.67
C GLU A 65 4.00 -20.63 5.22
N ARG A 66 4.70 -19.97 4.28
CA ARG A 66 4.72 -20.39 2.85
C ARG A 66 5.18 -21.83 2.69
N LYS A 67 6.29 -22.21 3.32
CA LYS A 67 6.80 -23.58 3.27
C LYS A 67 5.79 -24.59 3.81
N ALA A 68 5.10 -24.28 4.89
CA ALA A 68 4.06 -25.15 5.45
C ALA A 68 2.86 -25.29 4.49
N CYS A 69 2.38 -24.19 3.90
CA CYS A 69 1.31 -24.22 2.91
C CYS A 69 1.70 -25.01 1.66
N ASP A 70 2.93 -24.83 1.17
CA ASP A 70 3.43 -25.53 -0.02
C ASP A 70 3.59 -27.03 0.23
N ALA A 71 4.08 -27.43 1.42
CA ALA A 71 4.12 -28.85 1.82
C ALA A 71 2.71 -29.46 1.88
N ALA A 72 1.75 -28.76 2.47
CA ALA A 72 0.36 -29.22 2.54
C ALA A 72 -0.27 -29.40 1.15
N LYS A 73 -0.04 -28.44 0.23
CA LYS A 73 -0.47 -28.55 -1.17
C LYS A 73 0.20 -29.72 -1.89
N ALA A 74 1.50 -29.94 -1.67
CA ALA A 74 2.24 -31.06 -2.24
C ALA A 74 1.63 -32.40 -1.78
N LEU A 75 1.37 -32.57 -0.49
CA LEU A 75 0.71 -33.76 0.06
C LEU A 75 -0.68 -34.00 -0.55
N GLN A 76 -1.52 -32.96 -0.64
CA GLN A 76 -2.85 -33.07 -1.26
C GLN A 76 -2.77 -33.45 -2.75
N SER A 77 -1.81 -32.88 -3.49
CA SER A 77 -1.63 -33.18 -4.91
C SER A 77 -1.10 -34.60 -5.14
N ALA A 78 -0.19 -35.09 -4.29
CA ALA A 78 0.34 -36.45 -4.36
C ALA A 78 -0.75 -37.50 -4.10
N GLN A 79 -1.65 -37.27 -3.14
CA GLN A 79 -2.79 -38.17 -2.91
C GLN A 79 -3.79 -38.21 -4.07
N LYS A 80 -3.98 -37.10 -4.80
CA LYS A 80 -4.82 -37.06 -6.01
C LYS A 80 -4.14 -37.63 -7.25
N GLY A 81 -2.89 -38.08 -7.14
CA GLY A 81 -2.00 -38.54 -8.22
C GLY A 81 -2.41 -39.81 -8.96
N LYS A 82 -3.55 -40.43 -8.66
CA LYS A 82 -4.17 -41.43 -9.52
C LYS A 82 -5.67 -41.19 -9.62
N ARG A 83 -6.05 -40.21 -10.44
CA ARG A 83 -7.42 -40.15 -10.95
C ARG A 83 -7.64 -41.45 -11.74
N LYS A 84 -8.54 -42.33 -11.28
CA LYS A 84 -9.10 -43.35 -12.19
C LYS A 84 -9.65 -42.56 -13.36
N ALA A 85 -9.15 -42.82 -14.58
CA ALA A 85 -9.72 -42.20 -15.78
C ALA A 85 -11.23 -42.35 -15.66
N SER A 86 -11.97 -41.23 -15.77
CA SER A 86 -13.43 -41.31 -15.81
C SER A 86 -13.76 -42.32 -16.89
N GLN A 87 -14.43 -43.41 -16.51
CA GLN A 87 -14.81 -44.43 -17.47
C GLN A 87 -15.47 -43.76 -18.68
N PRO A 88 -15.19 -44.25 -19.91
CA PRO A 88 -15.82 -43.67 -21.10
C PRO A 88 -17.33 -43.66 -20.87
N SER A 89 -17.95 -42.48 -21.01
CA SER A 89 -19.39 -42.36 -20.87
C SER A 89 -20.03 -43.31 -21.87
N THR A 90 -20.85 -44.25 -21.38
CA THR A 90 -21.64 -45.12 -22.24
C THR A 90 -22.45 -44.25 -23.20
N GLN A 91 -22.28 -44.50 -24.50
CA GLN A 91 -22.87 -43.72 -25.58
C GLN A 91 -24.37 -43.54 -25.31
N SER A 92 -24.81 -42.30 -25.11
CA SER A 92 -26.22 -42.02 -24.89
C SER A 92 -26.99 -42.28 -26.20
N ASN A 93 -28.04 -43.10 -26.09
CA ASN A 93 -28.89 -43.42 -27.23
C ASN A 93 -29.55 -42.14 -27.77
N LYS A 94 -29.24 -41.83 -29.03
CA LYS A 94 -29.69 -40.66 -29.78
C LYS A 94 -31.24 -40.68 -29.88
N ARG A 95 -31.93 -39.74 -29.22
CA ARG A 95 -33.39 -39.60 -29.35
C ARG A 95 -33.75 -39.11 -30.75
N GLN A 96 -34.57 -39.87 -31.46
CA GLN A 96 -35.08 -39.54 -32.78
C GLN A 96 -36.11 -38.39 -32.66
N LYS A 97 -35.90 -37.29 -33.41
CA LYS A 97 -36.84 -36.15 -33.43
C LYS A 97 -38.14 -36.54 -34.14
N ARG A 98 -39.29 -36.21 -33.54
CA ARG A 98 -40.57 -36.14 -34.26
C ARG A 98 -40.72 -34.71 -34.80
N VAL A 99 -40.89 -34.61 -36.10
CA VAL A 99 -41.27 -33.38 -36.81
C VAL A 99 -42.79 -33.24 -36.70
N VAL A 100 -43.26 -32.09 -36.24
CA VAL A 100 -44.65 -31.67 -36.34
C VAL A 100 -44.62 -30.21 -36.80
N ASP A 101 -45.03 -29.98 -38.04
CA ASP A 101 -45.26 -28.66 -38.62
C ASP A 101 -46.72 -28.24 -38.37
N ALA A 102 -46.94 -27.00 -37.93
CA ALA A 102 -48.21 -26.28 -38.07
C ALA A 102 -48.00 -24.76 -37.97
N VAL A 103 -47.95 -24.11 -39.14
CA VAL A 103 -48.67 -22.89 -39.58
C VAL A 103 -48.80 -21.70 -38.59
N VAL A 104 -48.00 -20.65 -38.87
CA VAL A 104 -48.34 -19.23 -39.20
C VAL A 104 -49.65 -18.67 -38.58
N THR A 105 -49.68 -17.52 -37.88
CA THR A 105 -49.74 -16.16 -38.48
C THR A 105 -49.55 -15.04 -37.42
N ALA A 106 -48.93 -13.93 -37.85
CA ALA A 106 -49.14 -12.51 -37.47
C ALA A 106 -48.89 -12.05 -36.00
N ASP A 107 -48.24 -10.92 -35.69
CA ASP A 107 -47.81 -9.79 -36.51
C ASP A 107 -46.75 -8.91 -35.81
N ALA A 108 -45.92 -8.30 -36.65
CA ALA A 108 -45.28 -6.99 -36.59
C ALA A 108 -44.74 -6.35 -35.29
N SER A 109 -43.41 -6.19 -35.32
CA SER A 109 -42.67 -4.91 -35.19
C SER A 109 -42.34 -4.36 -33.80
N GLY A 110 -41.05 -4.11 -33.60
CA GLY A 110 -40.54 -3.37 -32.45
C GLY A 110 -39.05 -3.63 -32.27
N ALA A 111 -38.22 -3.11 -33.17
CA ALA A 111 -36.77 -3.15 -33.06
C ALA A 111 -36.34 -2.43 -31.76
N ALA A 112 -36.15 -3.21 -30.69
CA ALA A 112 -35.64 -2.69 -29.43
C ALA A 112 -34.15 -2.37 -29.61
N SER A 113 -33.86 -1.07 -29.74
CA SER A 113 -32.50 -0.51 -29.66
C SER A 113 -31.77 -1.11 -28.46
N ALA A 114 -30.71 -1.89 -28.72
CA ALA A 114 -29.89 -2.48 -27.68
C ALA A 114 -29.36 -1.38 -26.75
N ALA A 115 -29.75 -1.42 -25.47
CA ALA A 115 -29.31 -0.45 -24.49
C ALA A 115 -27.77 -0.50 -24.36
N PRO A 116 -27.08 0.66 -24.29
CA PRO A 116 -25.64 0.69 -24.15
C PRO A 116 -25.24 -0.02 -22.84
N THR A 117 -24.34 -1.00 -22.96
CA THR A 117 -23.75 -1.65 -21.78
C THR A 117 -23.02 -0.60 -20.96
N LYS A 118 -23.33 -0.49 -19.67
CA LYS A 118 -22.61 0.44 -18.78
C LYS A 118 -21.12 0.02 -18.76
N THR A 119 -20.26 0.88 -19.28
CA THR A 119 -18.80 0.66 -19.32
C THR A 119 -18.09 1.50 -18.28
N THR A 120 -17.06 0.96 -17.66
CA THR A 120 -16.15 1.72 -16.79
C THR A 120 -15.33 2.73 -17.59
N ARG A 121 -14.68 3.70 -16.91
CA ARG A 121 -13.73 4.65 -17.55
C ARG A 121 -12.62 3.98 -18.38
N ARG A 122 -12.32 2.69 -18.12
CA ARG A 122 -11.34 1.88 -18.87
C ARG A 122 -11.98 0.96 -19.92
N GLY A 123 -13.24 1.18 -20.28
CA GLY A 123 -13.95 0.45 -21.34
C GLY A 123 -14.39 -0.98 -20.99
N ARG A 124 -14.31 -1.39 -19.72
CA ARG A 124 -14.80 -2.71 -19.29
C ARG A 124 -16.30 -2.69 -19.03
N ASN A 125 -17.01 -3.67 -19.57
CA ASN A 125 -18.44 -3.87 -19.33
C ASN A 125 -18.67 -4.27 -17.86
N VAL A 126 -19.61 -3.62 -17.20
CA VAL A 126 -20.01 -3.93 -15.82
C VAL A 126 -21.51 -4.21 -15.74
N LYS A 127 -21.87 -5.29 -15.05
CA LYS A 127 -23.26 -5.58 -14.67
C LYS A 127 -23.53 -4.93 -13.32
N LEU A 128 -24.28 -3.83 -13.32
CA LEU A 128 -24.69 -3.19 -12.07
C LEU A 128 -25.83 -3.99 -11.42
N PRO A 129 -25.79 -4.22 -10.10
CA PRO A 129 -26.92 -4.76 -9.35
C PRO A 129 -28.15 -3.86 -9.51
N SER A 130 -29.36 -4.42 -9.45
CA SER A 130 -30.63 -3.66 -9.58
C SER A 130 -30.75 -2.48 -8.61
N ARG A 131 -30.13 -2.58 -7.44
CA ARG A 131 -30.03 -1.50 -6.45
C ARG A 131 -29.31 -0.24 -6.96
N TYR A 132 -28.49 -0.36 -7.99
CA TYR A 132 -27.68 0.71 -8.59
C TYR A 132 -27.93 0.85 -10.11
N GLN A 133 -29.03 0.28 -10.60
CA GLN A 133 -29.43 0.44 -12.00
C GLN A 133 -29.95 1.85 -12.26
#